data_AF-A0A945UEK6-F1
#
_entry.id   AF-A0A945UEK6-F1
#
_cell.length_a   1.000
_cell.length_b   1.000
_cell.length_c   1.000
_cell.angle_alpha   90.00
_cell.angle_beta   90.00
_cell.angle_gamma   90.00
#
_symmetry.space_group_name_H-M   'P 1'
#
loop_
_entity.id
_entity.type
_entity.pdbx_description
1 polymer ?
#
loop_
_entity_poly.entity_id
_entity_poly.type
_entity_poly.pdbx_seq_one_letter_code
_entity_poly.pdbx_strand_id
1 'polypeptide(L)'
;MDIIKEETFGPVLPVIAFDTQEQAIAFANDSKYGLSAAVFGEEAEATAVGVQINAGAISINDGGLTAIAFEAEKDSQGLSGLGSSRMGTTGLTRFLRKKAILTRHAGGVGIDSLREHRD
;
A
#
# COMPACT_ATOMS: atom_id res chain seq x y z
N MET A 1 2.22 5.71 23.48
CA MET A 1 2.66 4.53 24.25
C MET A 1 3.41 3.62 23.30
N ASP A 2 4.63 3.20 23.64
CA ASP A 2 5.50 2.45 22.73
C ASP A 2 4.87 1.12 22.31
N ILE A 3 4.14 0.46 23.21
CA ILE A 3 3.42 -0.80 22.94
C ILE A 3 2.40 -0.72 21.78
N ILE A 4 1.93 0.49 21.45
CA ILE A 4 1.01 0.73 20.34
C ILE A 4 1.76 1.00 19.03
N LYS A 5 2.92 1.65 19.11
CA LYS A 5 3.62 2.21 17.94
C LYS A 5 4.79 1.36 17.45
N GLU A 6 5.30 0.47 18.30
CA GLU A 6 6.43 -0.40 18.00
C GLU A 6 5.99 -1.86 17.87
N GLU A 7 6.55 -2.55 16.86
CA GLU A 7 6.25 -3.95 16.60
C GLU A 7 6.86 -4.85 17.70
N THR A 8 6.03 -5.65 18.36
CA THR A 8 6.45 -6.41 19.54
C THR A 8 6.97 -7.81 19.24
N PHE A 9 6.62 -8.41 18.10
CA PHE A 9 6.89 -9.82 17.74
C PHE A 9 6.50 -10.86 18.81
N GLY A 10 5.62 -10.49 19.74
CA GLY A 10 5.16 -11.33 20.84
C GLY A 10 3.64 -11.49 20.85
N PRO A 11 3.10 -12.37 21.71
CA PRO A 11 1.66 -12.61 21.80
C PRO A 11 0.94 -11.49 22.58
N VAL A 12 1.07 -10.25 22.12
CA VAL A 12 0.49 -9.06 22.75
C VAL A 12 -0.42 -8.36 21.73
N LEU A 13 -1.68 -8.14 22.10
CA LEU A 13 -2.68 -7.46 21.29
C LEU A 13 -3.28 -6.27 22.08
N PRO A 14 -2.75 -5.05 21.91
CA PRO A 14 -3.31 -3.86 22.54
C PRO A 14 -4.70 -3.55 22.00
N VAL A 15 -5.58 -3.02 22.85
CA VAL A 15 -6.93 -2.57 22.48
C VAL A 15 -7.06 -1.09 22.79
N ILE A 16 -7.50 -0.32 21.80
CA ILE A 16 -7.75 1.13 21.92
C ILE A 16 -9.23 1.36 21.60
N ALA A 17 -9.94 2.01 22.51
CA ALA A 17 -11.30 2.46 22.26
C ALA A 17 -11.28 3.73 21.39
N PHE A 18 -12.28 3.87 20.53
CA PHE A 18 -12.54 5.05 19.73
C PHE A 18 -14.04 5.37 19.76
N ASP A 19 -14.39 6.62 19.51
CA ASP A 19 -15.76 7.11 19.57
C ASP A 19 -16.38 7.28 18.18
N THR A 20 -15.55 7.52 17.16
CA THR A 20 -16.02 7.69 15.77
C THR A 20 -15.15 6.92 14.77
N GLN A 21 -15.73 6.65 13.60
CA GLN A 21 -15.05 5.96 12.51
C GLN A 21 -13.82 6.75 12.02
N GLU A 22 -13.92 8.07 11.94
CA GLU A 22 -12.81 8.96 11.54
C GLU A 22 -11.65 8.88 12.54
N GLN A 23 -11.97 8.79 13.84
CA GLN A 23 -10.96 8.62 14.88
C GLN A 23 -10.28 7.25 14.77
N ALA A 24 -11.02 6.19 14.49
CA ALA A 24 -10.45 4.86 14.25
C ALA A 24 -9.50 4.85 13.06
N ILE A 25 -9.88 5.49 11.94
CA ILE A 25 -9.05 5.64 10.75
C ILE A 25 -7.79 6.46 11.08
N ALA A 26 -7.93 7.56 11.82
CA ALA A 26 -6.79 8.38 12.25
C ALA A 26 -5.82 7.57 13.13
N PHE A 27 -6.32 6.75 14.06
CA PHE A 27 -5.48 5.87 14.88
C PHE A 27 -4.80 4.78 14.06
N ALA A 28 -5.50 4.14 13.12
CA ALA A 28 -4.94 3.14 12.24
C ALA A 28 -3.80 3.72 11.37
N ASN A 29 -3.94 4.99 10.95
CA ASN A 29 -2.97 5.68 10.11
C ASN A 29 -1.85 6.40 10.91
N ASP A 30 -1.96 6.57 12.25
CA ASP A 30 -0.87 7.07 13.12
C ASP A 30 0.18 5.98 13.38
N SER A 31 0.75 5.47 12.30
CA SER A 31 1.80 4.45 12.32
C SER A 31 2.88 4.79 11.31
N LYS A 32 4.13 4.49 11.65
CA LYS A 32 5.26 4.53 10.70
C LYS A 32 5.28 3.31 9.78
N TYR A 33 4.43 2.32 10.02
CA TYR A 33 4.29 1.08 9.26
C TYR A 33 3.02 1.09 8.41
N GLY A 34 2.94 0.20 7.43
CA GLY A 34 1.81 0.07 6.51
C GLY A 34 1.82 -1.25 5.73
N LEU A 35 2.05 -2.37 6.42
CA LEU A 35 2.16 -3.70 5.77
C LEU A 35 0.79 -4.29 5.40
N SER A 36 -0.11 -4.33 6.38
CA SER A 36 -1.43 -4.95 6.34
C SER A 36 -2.33 -4.33 7.41
N ALA A 37 -3.64 -4.34 7.17
CA ALA A 37 -4.65 -4.04 8.19
C ALA A 37 -5.87 -4.96 8.03
N ALA A 38 -6.79 -4.90 8.98
CA ALA A 38 -8.06 -5.59 8.91
C ALA A 38 -9.19 -4.69 9.43
N VAL A 39 -10.38 -4.83 8.86
CA VAL A 39 -11.59 -4.14 9.29
C VAL A 39 -12.71 -5.17 9.45
N PHE A 40 -13.42 -5.11 10.57
CA PHE A 40 -14.54 -5.99 10.88
C PHE A 40 -15.83 -5.17 11.00
N GLY A 41 -16.89 -5.61 10.34
CA GLY A 41 -18.17 -4.90 10.28
C GLY A 41 -19.08 -5.37 9.14
N GLU A 42 -20.13 -4.61 8.86
CA GLU A 42 -20.90 -4.77 7.63
C GLU A 42 -19.97 -4.56 6.43
N GLU A 43 -20.07 -5.41 5.40
CA GLU A 43 -19.04 -5.51 4.36
C GLU A 43 -18.85 -4.22 3.57
N ALA A 44 -19.93 -3.51 3.22
CA ALA A 44 -19.83 -2.27 2.47
C ALA A 44 -19.22 -1.15 3.33
N GLU A 45 -19.64 -1.01 4.58
CA GLU A 45 -19.06 -0.05 5.53
C GLU A 45 -17.58 -0.36 5.84
N ALA A 46 -17.26 -1.62 6.14
CA ALA A 46 -15.90 -2.06 6.43
C ALA A 46 -14.96 -1.84 5.23
N THR A 47 -15.46 -2.09 4.02
CA THR A 47 -14.72 -1.81 2.78
C THR A 47 -14.47 -0.31 2.62
N ALA A 48 -15.47 0.54 2.88
CA ALA A 48 -15.32 2.00 2.82
C ALA A 48 -14.30 2.54 3.84
N VAL A 49 -14.20 1.93 5.03
CA VAL A 49 -13.13 2.21 6.00
C VAL A 49 -11.78 1.72 5.47
N GLY A 50 -11.72 0.49 4.98
CA GLY A 50 -10.49 -0.15 4.52
C GLY A 50 -9.76 0.66 3.45
N VAL A 51 -10.51 1.26 2.52
CA VAL A 51 -9.96 2.15 1.46
C VAL A 51 -9.22 3.37 2.03
N GLN A 52 -9.56 3.83 3.23
CA GLN A 52 -8.97 5.00 3.87
C GLN A 52 -7.75 4.66 4.75
N ILE A 53 -7.43 3.37 4.94
CA ILE A 53 -6.30 2.92 5.74
C ILE A 53 -5.04 2.81 4.86
N ASN A 54 -3.95 3.42 5.33
CA ASN A 54 -2.64 3.44 4.70
C ASN A 54 -1.88 2.13 4.94
N ALA A 55 -2.29 1.07 4.25
CA ALA A 55 -1.61 -0.22 4.27
C ALA A 55 -1.59 -0.86 2.88
N GLY A 56 -0.67 -1.80 2.67
CA GLY A 56 -0.56 -2.46 1.37
C GLY A 56 -1.73 -3.39 1.04
N ALA A 57 -2.32 -4.04 2.04
CA ALA A 57 -3.54 -4.82 1.86
C ALA A 57 -4.42 -4.76 3.10
N ILE A 58 -5.72 -4.91 2.89
CA ILE A 58 -6.74 -4.88 3.93
C ILE A 58 -7.52 -6.20 3.88
N SER A 59 -7.70 -6.84 5.03
CA SER A 59 -8.66 -7.94 5.19
C SER A 59 -10.00 -7.40 5.68
N ILE A 60 -11.08 -7.74 4.99
CA ILE A 60 -12.45 -7.42 5.44
C ILE A 60 -13.02 -8.68 6.10
N ASN A 61 -13.46 -8.55 7.35
CA ASN A 61 -14.01 -9.64 8.16
C ASN A 61 -13.11 -10.87 8.29
N ASP A 62 -11.79 -10.68 8.24
CA ASP A 62 -10.78 -11.73 8.39
C ASP A 62 -9.46 -11.15 8.96
N GLY A 63 -8.66 -11.97 9.64
CA GLY A 63 -7.39 -11.56 10.26
C GLY A 63 -6.12 -12.06 9.56
N GLY A 64 -6.25 -12.85 8.51
CA GLY A 64 -5.16 -13.60 7.88
C GLY A 64 -5.13 -13.54 6.35
N LEU A 65 -6.17 -13.07 5.65
CA LEU A 65 -6.18 -13.04 4.17
C LEU A 65 -4.94 -12.37 3.57
N THR A 66 -4.47 -11.25 4.15
CA THR A 66 -3.27 -10.55 3.66
C THR A 66 -1.98 -11.39 3.72
N ALA A 67 -1.95 -12.46 4.52
CA ALA A 67 -0.82 -13.36 4.66
C ALA A 67 -0.93 -14.62 3.77
N ILE A 68 -2.15 -15.00 3.35
CA ILE A 68 -2.41 -16.28 2.68
C ILE A 68 -2.91 -16.14 1.23
N ALA A 69 -3.39 -14.97 0.81
CA ALA A 69 -3.80 -14.70 -0.58
C ALA A 69 -2.56 -14.38 -1.43
N PHE A 70 -1.87 -15.41 -1.92
CA PHE A 70 -0.59 -15.29 -2.63
C PHE A 70 -0.72 -14.68 -4.03
N GLU A 71 -1.91 -14.65 -4.59
CA GLU A 71 -2.25 -14.04 -5.88
C GLU A 71 -2.52 -12.53 -5.79
N ALA A 72 -2.83 -12.02 -4.60
CA ALA A 72 -3.16 -10.62 -4.38
C ALA A 72 -1.88 -9.76 -4.33
N GLU A 73 -1.59 -9.05 -5.42
CA GLU A 73 -0.48 -8.12 -5.48
C GLU A 73 -0.75 -6.91 -4.59
N LYS A 74 0.27 -6.51 -3.83
CA LYS A 74 0.22 -5.35 -2.95
C LYS A 74 1.56 -4.64 -2.83
N ASP A 75 1.50 -3.35 -2.52
CA ASP A 75 2.68 -2.53 -2.25
C ASP A 75 2.56 -2.01 -0.82
N SER A 76 3.55 -2.29 0.03
CA SER A 76 3.49 -1.85 1.43
C SER A 76 3.76 -0.36 1.53
N GLN A 77 3.25 0.27 2.59
CA GLN A 77 3.43 1.70 2.83
C GLN A 77 4.37 1.95 4.02
N GLY A 78 4.83 3.19 4.14
CA GLY A 78 5.72 3.63 5.23
C GLY A 78 7.02 2.83 5.28
N LEU A 79 7.44 2.47 6.49
CA LEU A 79 8.66 1.70 6.75
C LEU A 79 8.48 0.18 6.56
N SER A 80 7.30 -0.28 6.17
CA SER A 80 7.03 -1.73 6.00
C SER A 80 7.61 -2.34 4.74
N GLY A 81 8.11 -1.53 3.81
CA GLY A 81 8.80 -2.02 2.62
C GLY A 81 8.80 -1.03 1.47
N LEU A 82 9.60 -1.33 0.46
CA LEU A 82 9.67 -0.55 -0.78
C LEU A 82 9.37 -1.45 -1.98
N GLY A 83 8.57 -0.92 -2.90
CA GLY A 83 8.17 -1.61 -4.11
C GLY A 83 7.21 -2.77 -3.86
N SER A 84 6.97 -3.52 -4.92
CA SER A 84 5.89 -4.49 -4.90
C SER A 84 6.19 -5.75 -4.11
N SER A 85 5.14 -6.32 -3.52
CA SER A 85 5.21 -7.54 -2.71
C SER A 85 5.72 -8.74 -3.52
N ARG A 86 6.10 -9.79 -2.79
CA ARG A 86 6.46 -11.10 -3.36
C ARG A 86 5.24 -11.90 -3.85
N MET A 87 4.04 -11.32 -3.74
CA MET A 87 2.80 -11.95 -4.16
C MET A 87 2.52 -11.66 -5.64
N GLY A 88 1.70 -12.50 -6.25
CA GLY A 88 1.27 -12.40 -7.64
C GLY A 88 2.40 -12.42 -8.67
N THR A 89 2.08 -11.96 -9.87
CA THR A 89 2.99 -11.92 -11.01
C THR A 89 4.11 -10.90 -10.83
N THR A 90 3.84 -9.78 -10.16
CA THR A 90 4.85 -8.76 -9.86
C THR A 90 5.97 -9.32 -8.99
N GLY A 91 5.68 -10.31 -8.14
CA GLY A 91 6.67 -11.07 -7.38
C GLY A 91 7.77 -11.72 -8.25
N LEU A 92 7.45 -12.14 -9.48
CA LEU A 92 8.45 -12.68 -10.42
C LEU A 92 9.28 -11.57 -11.07
N THR A 93 8.66 -10.44 -11.39
CA THR A 93 9.33 -9.35 -12.11
C THR A 93 10.46 -8.70 -11.31
N ARG A 94 10.48 -8.85 -9.98
CA ARG A 94 11.55 -8.36 -9.10
C ARG A 94 12.92 -9.00 -9.38
N PHE A 95 12.93 -10.16 -10.01
CA PHE A 95 14.16 -10.89 -10.40
C PHE A 95 14.61 -10.58 -11.84
N LEU A 96 13.88 -9.72 -12.54
CA LEU A 96 14.16 -9.33 -13.91
C LEU A 96 14.65 -7.86 -13.95
N ARG A 97 15.41 -7.51 -14.99
CA ARG A 97 15.82 -6.13 -15.26
C ARG A 97 15.14 -5.63 -16.53
N LYS A 98 14.41 -4.52 -16.44
CA LYS A 98 13.81 -3.85 -17.61
C LYS A 98 14.93 -3.24 -18.49
N LYS A 99 14.87 -3.47 -19.81
CA LYS A 99 15.76 -2.83 -20.80
C LYS A 99 14.91 -2.17 -21.87
N ALA A 100 15.05 -0.85 -22.03
CA ALA A 100 14.43 -0.13 -23.12
C ALA A 100 15.32 -0.17 -24.37
N ILE A 101 14.73 -0.39 -25.53
CA ILE A 101 15.38 -0.24 -26.85
C ILE A 101 14.51 0.75 -27.63
N LEU A 102 15.08 1.91 -27.94
CA LEU A 102 14.35 3.04 -28.53
C LEU A 102 15.00 3.37 -29.89
N THR A 103 14.19 3.40 -30.95
CA THR A 103 14.64 3.75 -32.31
C THR A 103 13.85 4.95 -32.84
N ARG A 104 14.52 5.80 -33.63
CA ARG A 104 13.91 6.96 -34.30
C ARG A 104 13.98 6.74 -35.81
N HIS A 105 12.82 6.79 -36.47
CA HIS A 105 12.69 6.52 -37.91
C HIS A 105 12.38 7.78 -38.77
N ALA A 106 12.21 8.95 -38.15
CA ALA A 106 11.97 10.23 -38.83
C ALA A 106 12.84 11.36 -38.24
N GLY A 107 13.03 12.44 -38.99
CA GLY A 107 13.77 13.63 -38.56
C GLY A 107 13.24 14.14 -37.22
N GLY A 108 14.15 14.40 -36.27
CA GLY A 108 13.78 14.81 -34.92
C GLY A 108 12.94 16.09 -34.92
N VAL A 109 11.98 16.18 -34.01
CA VAL A 109 11.38 17.48 -33.69
C VAL A 109 12.50 18.36 -33.11
N GLY A 110 12.74 19.51 -33.75
CA GLY A 110 13.80 20.43 -33.33
C GLY A 110 13.52 20.98 -31.93
N ILE A 111 14.56 21.42 -31.22
CA ILE A 111 14.44 21.92 -29.84
C ILE A 111 13.40 23.06 -29.71
N ASP A 112 13.12 23.76 -30.80
CA ASP A 112 12.12 24.82 -30.87
C ASP A 112 10.67 24.32 -30.69
N SER A 113 10.37 23.05 -30.98
CA SER A 113 9.05 22.46 -30.73
C SER A 113 8.79 22.15 -29.26
N LEU A 114 9.82 22.19 -28.42
CA LEU A 114 9.72 21.95 -26.98
C LEU A 114 9.58 23.25 -26.17
N ARG A 115 9.52 24.41 -26.84
CA ARG A 115 9.30 25.69 -26.17
C ARG A 115 7.86 25.77 -25.69
N GLU A 116 7.67 25.70 -24.37
CA GLU A 116 6.40 26.07 -23.75
C GLU A 116 6.04 27.50 -24.18
N HIS A 117 4.84 27.68 -24.74
CA HIS A 117 4.32 28.99 -25.12
C HIS A 117 4.10 29.79 -23.84
N ARG A 118 5.02 30.70 -23.55
CA ARG A 118 4.83 31.74 -22.54
C ARG A 118 4.09 32.89 -23.20
N ASP A 119 2.80 32.98 -22.93
CA ASP A 119 2.02 34.22 -23.06
C ASP A 119 2.43 35.22 -21.95
#